data_AF-A0A6A4QB70-F1
#
_entry.id   AF-A0A6A4QB70-F1
#
_cell.length_a   1.000
_cell.length_b   1.000
_cell.length_c   1.000
_cell.angle_alpha   90.00
_cell.angle_beta   90.00
_cell.angle_gamma   90.00
#
_symmetry.space_group_name_H-M   'P 1'
#
loop_
_entity.id
_entity.type
_entity.pdbx_description
1 polymer ?
#
loop_
_entity_poly.entity_id
_entity_poly.type
_entity_poly.pdbx_seq_one_letter_code
_entity_poly.pdbx_strand_id
1 'polypeptide(L)' 'MNVFAWSYKDMRGLNHNIASHKIPLYSGVEPKKPKLRRMRLDMLLKAKEVATTQLESSFI' A
#
# COMPACT_ATOMS: atom_id res chain seq x y z
N MET A 1 -4.62 11.84 -22.51
CA MET A 1 -5.43 11.30 -21.40
C MET A 1 -4.53 10.49 -20.51
N ASN A 2 -4.12 11.03 -19.36
CA ASN A 2 -3.31 10.29 -18.37
C ASN A 2 -4.30 9.64 -17.39
N VAL A 3 -4.54 8.33 -17.52
CA VAL A 3 -5.65 7.60 -16.86
C VAL A 3 -5.25 7.09 -15.47
N PHE A 4 -4.02 7.36 -15.01
CA PHE A 4 -3.56 6.90 -13.70
C PHE A 4 -3.73 7.98 -12.64
N ALA A 5 -4.60 7.70 -11.68
CA ALA A 5 -4.77 8.49 -10.46
C ALA A 5 -3.61 8.18 -9.51
N TRP A 6 -2.77 9.17 -9.23
CA TRP A 6 -1.61 9.06 -8.35
C TRP A 6 -1.96 9.24 -6.88
N SER A 7 -3.20 9.62 -6.55
CA SER A 7 -3.69 9.73 -5.18
C SER A 7 -5.15 9.28 -5.05
N TYR A 8 -5.54 8.87 -3.84
CA TYR A 8 -6.94 8.57 -3.50
C TYR A 8 -7.86 9.78 -3.71
N LYS A 9 -7.35 11.00 -3.52
CA LYS A 9 -8.09 12.25 -3.74
C LYS A 9 -8.44 12.48 -5.21
N ASP A 10 -7.66 11.90 -6.13
CA ASP A 10 -7.88 11.98 -7.57
C ASP A 10 -8.92 10.93 -8.05
N MET A 11 -9.26 9.94 -7.22
CA MET A 11 -10.25 8.91 -7.54
C MET A 11 -11.68 9.31 -7.14
N ARG A 12 -12.19 10.42 -7.70
CA ARG A 12 -13.51 11.02 -7.36
C ARG A 12 -14.76 10.13 -7.63
N GLY A 13 -14.59 8.90 -8.11
CA GLY A 13 -15.68 7.92 -8.32
C GLY A 13 -15.57 6.65 -7.45
N LEU A 14 -14.57 6.55 -6.57
CA LEU A 14 -14.33 5.34 -5.78
C LEU A 14 -15.10 5.39 -4.46
N ASN A 15 -16.14 4.57 -4.33
CA ASN A 15 -16.85 4.41 -3.06
C ASN A 15 -15.95 3.67 -2.06
N HIS A 16 -15.63 4.31 -0.94
CA HIS A 16 -14.77 3.75 0.12
C HIS A 16 -15.29 2.41 0.68
N ASN A 17 -16.61 2.18 0.63
CA ASN A 17 -17.21 0.90 1.05
C ASN A 17 -17.00 -0.23 0.01
N ILE A 18 -16.73 0.10 -1.25
CA ILE A 18 -16.43 -0.88 -2.31
C ILE A 18 -14.92 -1.12 -2.40
N ALA A 19 -14.11 -0.09 -2.19
CA ALA A 19 -12.65 -0.16 -2.25
C ALA A 19 -12.02 -0.92 -1.07
N SER A 20 -12.68 -0.93 0.09
CA SER A 20 -12.21 -1.63 1.28
C SER A 20 -12.49 -3.13 1.18
N HIS A 21 -11.60 -3.86 0.51
CA HIS A 21 -11.66 -5.32 0.52
C HIS A 21 -11.14 -5.88 1.84
N LYS A 22 -11.98 -6.63 2.57
CA LYS A 22 -11.55 -7.41 3.73
C LYS A 22 -10.99 -8.74 3.25
N ILE A 23 -9.70 -8.98 3.48
CA ILE A 23 -9.12 -10.31 3.30
C ILE A 23 -9.70 -11.21 4.40
N PRO A 24 -10.44 -12.28 4.08
CA PRO A 24 -10.97 -13.18 5.09
C PRO A 24 -9.80 -13.85 5.83
N LEU A 25 -9.73 -13.62 7.14
CA LEU A 25 -8.80 -14.32 8.02
C LEU A 25 -9.54 -15.50 8.64
N TYR A 26 -8.85 -16.63 8.79
CA TYR A 26 -9.39 -17.73 9.58
C TYR A 26 -9.57 -17.28 11.04
N SER A 27 -10.72 -17.60 11.62
CA SER A 27 -11.03 -17.25 13.01
C SER A 27 -9.99 -17.87 13.95
N GLY A 28 -9.42 -17.06 14.85
CA GLY A 28 -8.44 -17.51 15.83
C GLY A 28 -6.98 -17.53 15.34
N VAL A 29 -6.68 -17.03 14.14
CA VAL A 29 -5.29 -16.87 13.70
C VAL A 29 -4.68 -15.60 14.28
N GLU A 30 -3.63 -15.77 15.07
CA GLU A 30 -2.87 -14.66 15.62
C GLU A 30 -2.02 -13.96 14.53
N PRO A 31 -1.94 -12.62 14.53
CA PRO A 31 -1.06 -11.89 13.63
C PRO A 31 0.40 -12.30 13.82
N LYS A 32 1.00 -12.91 12.79
CA LYS A 32 2.43 -13.25 12.81
C LYS A 32 3.25 -12.08 12.30
N LYS A 33 4.20 -11.60 13.12
CA LYS A 33 5.21 -10.63 12.67
C LYS A 33 6.27 -11.35 11.82
N PRO A 34 6.34 -11.12 10.48
CA PRO A 34 7.36 -11.74 9.66
C PRO A 34 8.74 -11.18 10.04
N LYS A 35 9.78 -12.03 10.02
CA LYS A 35 11.16 -11.59 10.20
C LYS A 35 11.57 -10.71 9.00
N LEU A 36 12.20 -9.58 9.28
CA LEU A 36 12.76 -8.71 8.25
C LEU A 36 13.83 -9.49 7.46
N ARG A 37 13.78 -9.37 6.13
CA ARG A 37 14.77 -9.95 5.24
C ARG A 37 15.78 -8.89 4.84
N ARG A 38 17.06 -9.28 4.72
CA ARG A 38 18.06 -8.41 4.10
C ARG A 38 17.73 -8.24 2.62
N MET A 39 17.65 -7.00 2.17
CA MET A 39 17.55 -6.64 0.77
C MET A 39 18.88 -6.03 0.31
N ARG A 40 19.12 -6.04 -1.00
CA ARG A 40 20.26 -5.34 -1.58
C ARG A 40 20.10 -3.83 -1.39
N LEU A 41 21.21 -3.12 -1.21
CA LEU A 41 21.21 -1.69 -0.84
C LEU A 41 20.56 -0.80 -1.91
N ASP A 42 20.80 -1.11 -3.18
CA ASP A 42 20.18 -0.47 -4.35
C ASP A 42 18.64 -0.57 -4.34
N MET A 43 18.11 -1.73 -3.95
CA MET A 43 16.66 -1.93 -3.81
C MET A 43 16.09 -1.22 -2.59
N LEU A 44 16.83 -1.17 -1.48
CA LEU A 44 16.40 -0.44 -0.27
C LEU A 44 16.26 1.06 -0.54
N LEU A 45 17.20 1.64 -1.29
CA LEU A 45 17.14 3.06 -1.68
C LEU A 45 15.89 3.36 -2.52
N LYS A 46 15.62 2.54 -3.54
CA LYS A 46 14.43 2.68 -4.38
C LYS A 46 13.14 2.45 -3.60
N ALA A 47 13.11 1.46 -2.71
CA ALA A 47 11.93 1.17 -1.89
C ALA A 47 11.61 2.33 -0.93
N LYS A 48 12.63 2.99 -0.39
CA LYS A 48 12.47 4.18 0.45
C LYS A 48 11.80 5.33 -0.33
N GLU A 49 12.30 5.62 -1.54
CA GLU A 49 11.72 6.67 -2.40
C GLU A 49 10.24 6.40 -2.73
N VAL A 50 9.92 5.16 -3.13
CA VAL A 50 8.53 4.77 -3.42
C VAL A 50 7.64 4.88 -2.18
N ALA A 51 8.11 4.43 -1.02
CA ALA A 51 7.36 4.52 0.23
C ALA A 51 7.09 5.98 0.64
N THR A 52 8.08 6.87 0.47
CA THR A 52 7.89 8.30 0.75
C THR A 52 6.83 8.92 -0.16
N THR A 53 6.87 8.65 -1.47
CA THR A 53 5.88 9.15 -2.42
C THR A 53 4.48 8.61 -2.11
N GLN A 54 4.36 7.34 -1.72
CA GLN A 54 3.07 6.75 -1.38
C GLN A 54 2.47 7.36 -0.10
N LEU A 55 3.29 7.62 0.93
CA LEU A 55 2.85 8.31 2.15
C LEU A 55 2.39 9.75 1.85
N GLU A 56 3.13 10.50 1.04
CA GLU A 56 2.74 11.86 0.62
C GLU A 56 1.42 11.87 -0.15
N SER A 57 1.19 10.85 -0.99
CA SER A 57 -0.06 10.69 -1.75
C SER A 57 -1.26 10.21 -0.92
N SER A 58 -1.08 9.94 0.38
CA SER A 58 -2.09 9.33 1.27
C SER A 58 -2.63 7.99 0.74
N PHE A 59 -1.78 7.22 0.06
CA PHE A 59 -2.13 5.89 -0.45
C PHE A 59 -1.96 4.79 0.62
N ILE A 60 -1.07 5.02 1.58
CA ILE A 60 -0.77 4.17 2.73
C ILE A 60 -1.25 4.87 4.00
#